data_AF-A0A1H3YW97-F1
#
_entry.id   AF-A0A1H3YW97-F1
#
_cell.length_a   1.000
_cell.length_b   1.000
_cell.length_c   1.000
_cell.angle_alpha   90.00
_cell.angle_beta   90.00
_cell.angle_gamma   90.00
#
_symmetry.space_group_name_H-M   'P 1'
#
loop_
_entity.id
_entity.type
_entity.pdbx_description
1 polymer ?
#
loop_
_entity_poly.entity_id
_entity_poly.type
_entity_poly.pdbx_seq_one_letter_code
_entity_poly.pdbx_strand_id
1 'polypeptide(L)'
;MVTVTLKFNEEKLKEIGRTVDEMLEPIRKTLAHFHIAEIAEGVFHSESDDGTIVQGVTLKFMLHYSYYLQFLDSWTVEANGVRETCTSAFWDWCPPDAFLEYPPKIKKDEGGVVTTTFRFKEEKLKELGKSVDEMLEPIRESLKNDDVEEVEQGVFRKTGRDAMVVIDWPLLYIRKHLDYLEYLDDWLLNVDGDIEDCKAEMISYYRKWHPEKLK
;
A
#
# COMPACT_ATOMS: atom_id res chain seq x y z
N MET A 1 18.48 4.35 -8.68
CA MET A 1 18.97 4.95 -7.42
C MET A 1 17.85 5.71 -6.76
N VAL A 2 17.51 5.36 -5.52
CA VAL A 2 16.44 5.99 -4.74
C VAL A 2 16.98 6.44 -3.40
N THR A 3 16.66 7.67 -2.99
CA THR A 3 16.93 8.18 -1.65
C THR A 3 15.64 8.70 -1.04
N VAL A 4 15.29 8.18 0.14
CA VAL A 4 14.14 8.64 0.93
C VAL A 4 14.68 9.35 2.17
N THR A 5 14.30 10.61 2.35
CA THR A 5 14.67 11.41 3.52
C THR A 5 13.43 11.74 4.32
N LEU A 6 13.43 11.38 5.59
CA LEU A 6 12.39 11.69 6.56
C LEU A 6 12.96 12.65 7.59
N LYS A 7 12.30 13.77 7.80
CA LYS A 7 12.65 14.73 8.84
C LYS A 7 11.50 14.86 9.82
N PHE A 8 11.68 14.29 11.01
CA PHE A 8 10.71 14.39 12.09
C PHE A 8 10.75 15.76 12.77
N ASN A 9 9.57 16.25 13.16
CA ASN A 9 9.39 17.41 14.01
C ASN A 9 9.58 16.98 15.47
N GLU A 10 10.74 17.30 16.03
CA GLU A 10 11.06 16.91 17.41
C GLU A 10 10.14 17.54 18.46
N GLU A 11 9.57 18.72 18.20
CA GLU A 11 8.65 19.39 19.13
C GLU A 11 7.33 18.62 19.23
N LYS A 12 6.74 18.25 18.09
CA LYS A 12 5.54 17.39 18.04
C LYS A 12 5.77 16.03 18.68
N LEU A 13 6.96 15.45 18.50
CA LEU A 13 7.29 14.17 19.14
C LEU A 13 7.44 14.30 20.67
N LYS A 14 8.00 15.41 21.16
CA LYS A 14 8.06 15.71 22.60
C LYS A 14 6.68 15.82 23.22
N GLU A 15 5.71 16.42 22.53
CA GLU A 15 4.32 16.55 23.00
C GLU A 15 3.65 15.20 23.27
N ILE A 16 4.02 14.16 22.51
CA ILE A 16 3.49 12.80 22.66
C ILE A 16 4.44 11.85 23.40
N GLY A 17 5.56 12.37 23.93
CA GLY A 17 6.55 11.59 24.66
C GLY A 17 7.28 10.53 23.81
N ARG A 18 7.52 10.83 22.53
CA ARG A 18 8.24 9.95 21.58
C ARG A 18 9.55 10.57 21.13
N THR A 19 10.46 9.70 20.68
CA THR A 19 11.74 10.08 20.07
C THR A 19 11.77 9.80 18.57
N VAL A 20 12.64 10.47 17.84
CA VAL A 20 12.85 10.23 16.39
C VAL A 20 13.21 8.76 16.15
N ASP A 21 14.05 8.18 17.01
CA ASP A 21 14.51 6.80 16.90
C ASP A 21 13.36 5.78 17.03
N GLU A 22 12.46 5.96 18.01
CA GLU A 22 11.26 5.13 18.16
C GLU A 22 10.34 5.22 16.93
N MET A 23 10.30 6.39 16.28
CA MET A 23 9.48 6.60 15.09
C MET A 23 10.13 5.98 13.84
N LEU A 24 11.46 5.97 13.76
CA LEU A 24 12.21 5.38 12.65
C LEU A 24 12.32 3.85 12.75
N GLU A 25 12.31 3.24 13.93
CA GLU A 25 12.47 1.79 14.08
C GLU A 25 11.52 0.94 13.22
N PRO A 26 10.19 1.17 13.19
CA PRO A 26 9.29 0.38 12.35
C PRO A 26 9.51 0.66 10.86
N ILE A 27 9.99 1.85 10.50
CA ILE A 27 10.32 2.24 9.12
C ILE A 27 11.58 1.51 8.65
N ARG A 28 12.65 1.53 9.47
CA ARG A 28 13.91 0.79 9.22
C ARG A 28 13.64 -0.68 8.93
N LYS A 29 12.81 -1.32 9.78
CA LYS A 29 12.45 -2.74 9.62
C LYS A 29 11.80 -2.98 8.25
N THR A 30 10.87 -2.13 7.82
CA THR A 30 10.21 -2.30 6.52
C THR A 30 11.13 -2.01 5.35
N LEU A 31 11.90 -0.92 5.39
CA LEU A 31 12.80 -0.54 4.31
C LEU A 31 13.95 -1.55 4.12
N ALA A 32 14.40 -2.20 5.19
CA ALA A 32 15.36 -3.30 5.12
C ALA A 32 14.85 -4.50 4.31
N HIS A 33 13.53 -4.77 4.27
CA HIS A 33 12.98 -5.84 3.42
C HIS A 33 13.17 -5.56 1.93
N PHE A 34 13.29 -4.29 1.55
CA PHE A 34 13.47 -3.83 0.17
C PHE A 34 14.94 -3.54 -0.17
N HIS A 35 15.86 -4.02 0.66
CA HIS A 35 17.30 -3.74 0.52
C HIS A 35 17.64 -2.24 0.53
N ILE A 36 16.81 -1.43 1.19
CA ILE A 36 17.03 0.01 1.35
C ILE A 36 17.68 0.23 2.71
N ALA A 37 18.92 0.69 2.71
CA ALA A 37 19.71 0.89 3.92
C ALA A 37 19.58 2.33 4.43
N GLU A 38 19.51 2.50 5.75
CA GLU A 38 19.67 3.82 6.37
C GLU A 38 21.16 4.20 6.34
N ILE A 39 21.48 5.34 5.71
CA ILE A 39 22.85 5.84 5.56
C ILE A 39 23.13 7.04 6.51
N ALA A 40 22.08 7.67 7.01
CA ALA A 40 22.08 8.67 8.08
C ALA A 40 20.70 8.66 8.73
N GLU A 41 20.53 9.23 9.94
CA GLU A 41 19.24 9.23 10.65
C GLU A 41 18.12 9.78 9.75
N GLY A 42 17.13 8.93 9.44
CA GLY A 42 16.01 9.26 8.57
C GLY A 42 16.35 9.34 7.08
N VAL A 43 17.57 9.03 6.66
CA VAL A 43 18.01 9.01 5.25
C VAL A 43 18.24 7.56 4.81
N PHE A 44 17.39 7.09 3.92
CA PHE A 44 17.38 5.73 3.40
C PHE A 44 17.77 5.73 1.93
N HIS A 45 18.64 4.80 1.54
CA HIS A 45 19.23 4.75 0.21
C HIS A 45 19.15 3.33 -0.38
N SER A 46 18.82 3.28 -1.68
CA SER A 46 18.88 2.08 -2.50
C SER A 46 19.62 2.35 -3.80
N GLU A 47 20.56 1.47 -4.14
CA GLU A 47 21.25 1.50 -5.43
C GLU A 47 20.38 1.00 -6.58
N SER A 48 19.29 0.27 -6.27
CA SER A 48 18.31 -0.19 -7.26
C SER A 48 17.60 1.01 -7.92
N ASP A 49 17.37 0.93 -9.23
CA ASP A 49 16.74 1.95 -10.08
C ASP A 49 15.37 1.57 -10.61
N ASP A 50 14.82 0.46 -10.13
CA ASP A 50 13.48 0.02 -10.48
C ASP A 50 12.44 0.97 -9.85
N GLY A 51 11.72 1.72 -10.69
CA GLY A 51 10.70 2.69 -10.26
C GLY A 51 9.60 2.08 -9.36
N THR A 52 9.50 0.76 -9.32
CA THR A 52 8.74 -0.09 -8.40
C THR A 52 9.11 0.13 -6.93
N ILE A 53 10.39 0.29 -6.57
CA ILE A 53 10.79 0.57 -5.18
C ILE A 53 10.29 1.94 -4.74
N VAL A 54 10.38 2.96 -5.61
CA VAL A 54 9.91 4.33 -5.30
C VAL A 54 8.42 4.33 -4.98
N GLN A 55 7.63 3.66 -5.82
CA GLN A 55 6.18 3.58 -5.64
C GLN A 55 5.79 2.70 -4.46
N GLY A 56 6.41 1.53 -4.31
CA GLY A 56 6.16 0.62 -3.18
C GLY A 56 6.49 1.25 -1.83
N VAL A 57 7.60 2.00 -1.74
CA VAL A 57 7.96 2.74 -0.53
C VAL A 57 7.00 3.90 -0.31
N THR A 58 6.76 4.75 -1.30
CA THR A 58 5.84 5.90 -1.20
C THR A 58 4.44 5.46 -0.77
N LEU A 59 3.92 4.39 -1.37
CA LEU A 59 2.60 3.84 -1.06
C LEU A 59 2.56 3.18 0.32
N LYS A 60 3.56 2.38 0.70
CA LYS A 60 3.63 1.83 2.07
C LYS A 60 3.75 2.95 3.11
N PHE A 61 4.46 4.04 2.82
CA PHE A 61 4.47 5.23 3.67
C PHE A 61 3.10 5.87 3.82
N MET A 62 2.39 6.07 2.71
CA MET A 62 1.05 6.67 2.72
C MET A 62 0.01 5.77 3.40
N LEU A 63 0.07 4.44 3.24
CA LEU A 63 -0.94 3.51 3.76
C LEU A 63 -0.65 3.00 5.17
N HIS A 64 0.60 2.64 5.46
CA HIS A 64 0.98 2.00 6.73
C HIS A 64 1.60 2.98 7.72
N TYR A 65 2.19 4.07 7.24
CA TYR A 65 2.89 5.05 8.06
C TYR A 65 2.24 6.43 8.05
N SER A 66 0.99 6.58 7.59
CA SER A 66 0.23 7.84 7.65
C SER A 66 0.23 8.46 9.05
N TYR A 67 0.16 7.62 10.10
CA TYR A 67 0.32 8.06 11.48
C TYR A 67 1.68 8.73 11.77
N TYR A 68 2.77 8.26 11.15
CA TYR A 68 4.11 8.80 11.34
C TYR A 68 4.31 10.09 10.53
N LEU A 69 3.65 10.20 9.37
CA LEU A 69 3.74 11.34 8.47
C LEU A 69 3.29 12.67 9.11
N GLN A 70 2.31 12.65 10.04
CA GLN A 70 1.84 13.87 10.74
C GLN A 70 2.91 14.51 11.65
N PHE A 71 3.91 13.71 12.05
CA PHE A 71 5.02 14.12 12.90
C PHE A 71 6.26 14.48 12.08
N LEU A 72 6.17 14.49 10.74
CA LEU A 72 7.25 14.95 9.88
C LEU A 72 7.15 16.47 9.65
N ASP A 73 8.29 17.14 9.66
CA ASP A 73 8.44 18.47 9.07
C ASP A 73 8.41 18.36 7.53
N SER A 74 9.10 17.35 7.01
CA SER A 74 9.18 17.08 5.58
C SER A 74 9.56 15.63 5.32
N TRP A 75 9.15 15.13 4.17
CA TRP A 75 9.78 13.98 3.56
C TRP A 75 10.12 14.25 2.11
N THR A 76 11.18 13.62 1.63
CA THR A 76 11.66 13.76 0.26
C THR A 76 11.96 12.39 -0.30
N VAL A 77 11.52 12.16 -1.53
CA VAL A 77 11.94 11.02 -2.33
C VAL A 77 12.68 11.55 -3.54
N GLU A 78 13.92 11.11 -3.71
CA GLU A 78 14.74 11.44 -4.86
C GLU A 78 15.06 10.15 -5.62
N ALA A 79 14.69 10.09 -6.90
CA ALA A 79 14.95 8.97 -7.76
C ALA A 79 15.37 9.44 -9.15
N ASN A 80 16.49 8.92 -9.66
CA ASN A 80 16.98 9.19 -11.02
C ASN A 80 17.02 10.70 -11.39
N GLY A 81 17.40 11.55 -10.43
CA GLY A 81 17.49 13.01 -10.61
C GLY A 81 16.17 13.77 -10.47
N VAL A 82 15.05 13.07 -10.26
CA VAL A 82 13.75 13.66 -9.92
C VAL A 82 13.61 13.67 -8.40
N ARG A 83 13.38 14.86 -7.84
CA ARG A 83 13.17 15.07 -6.41
C ARG A 83 11.74 15.51 -6.17
N GLU A 84 10.98 14.68 -5.47
CA GLU A 84 9.65 15.03 -4.95
C GLU A 84 9.79 15.27 -3.45
N THR A 85 9.49 16.50 -3.01
CA THR A 85 9.48 16.87 -1.59
C THR A 85 8.05 17.17 -1.19
N CYS A 86 7.57 16.45 -0.17
CA CYS A 86 6.28 16.66 0.44
C CYS A 86 6.50 17.23 1.84
N THR A 87 5.99 18.44 2.08
CA THR A 87 6.06 19.10 3.38
C THR A 87 4.79 18.81 4.19
N SER A 88 4.83 19.09 5.49
CA SER A 88 3.65 19.04 6.36
C SER A 88 2.45 19.86 5.85
N ALA A 89 2.69 20.89 5.01
CA ALA A 89 1.65 21.68 4.35
C ALA A 89 0.77 20.89 3.35
N PHE A 90 1.22 19.72 2.89
CA PHE A 90 0.37 18.79 2.13
C PHE A 90 -0.87 18.35 2.95
N TRP A 91 -0.75 18.28 4.29
CA TRP A 91 -1.82 17.86 5.20
C TRP A 91 -2.69 19.03 5.69
N ASP A 92 -2.21 20.27 5.64
CA ASP A 92 -3.08 21.46 5.75
C ASP A 92 -4.06 21.54 4.55
N TRP A 93 -3.73 20.87 3.45
CA TRP A 93 -4.56 20.76 2.24
C TRP A 93 -5.40 19.47 2.18
N CYS A 94 -4.99 18.42 2.90
CA CYS A 94 -5.67 17.12 2.93
C CYS A 94 -5.78 16.61 4.37
N PRO A 95 -6.70 17.11 5.21
CA PRO A 95 -6.87 16.62 6.58
C PRO A 95 -7.13 15.10 6.59
N PRO A 96 -6.93 14.39 7.73
CA PRO A 96 -7.17 12.95 7.86
C PRO A 96 -8.61 12.51 7.51
N ASP A 97 -9.52 13.49 7.35
CA ASP A 97 -10.92 13.32 6.99
C ASP A 97 -11.21 13.73 5.51
N ALA A 98 -10.21 14.27 4.79
CA ALA A 98 -10.35 14.63 3.39
C ALA A 98 -10.30 13.36 2.53
N PHE A 99 -11.45 13.02 1.95
CA PHE A 99 -11.49 12.25 0.72
C PHE A 99 -10.54 12.91 -0.29
N LEU A 100 -9.54 12.16 -0.76
CA LEU A 100 -8.68 12.56 -1.87
C LEU A 100 -9.57 12.92 -3.06
N GLU A 101 -9.75 14.22 -3.34
CA GLU A 101 -10.13 14.61 -4.68
C GLU A 101 -8.97 14.21 -5.59
N TYR A 102 -9.24 13.23 -6.46
CA TYR A 102 -8.28 12.59 -7.34
C TYR A 102 -7.29 13.59 -7.93
N PRO A 103 -5.96 13.34 -7.85
CA PRO A 103 -4.99 14.18 -8.52
C PRO A 103 -5.29 14.25 -10.03
N PRO A 104 -5.04 15.39 -10.68
CA PRO A 104 -5.35 15.57 -12.10
C PRO A 104 -4.68 14.48 -12.93
N LYS A 105 -5.41 13.91 -13.90
CA LYS A 105 -4.94 12.82 -14.77
C LYS A 105 -3.62 13.19 -15.48
N ILE A 106 -2.50 12.71 -14.94
CA ILE A 106 -1.16 12.79 -15.55
C ILE A 106 -1.01 11.61 -16.53
N LYS A 107 -0.23 11.82 -17.61
CA LYS A 107 -0.14 10.96 -18.80
C LYS A 107 0.07 9.46 -18.48
N LYS A 108 -0.64 8.62 -19.23
CA LYS A 108 -0.84 7.17 -19.06
C LYS A 108 0.40 6.27 -19.22
N ASP A 109 1.57 6.81 -19.58
CA ASP A 109 2.55 6.03 -20.35
C ASP A 109 3.90 5.76 -19.63
N GLU A 110 4.03 6.01 -18.32
CA GLU A 110 5.30 5.83 -17.57
C GLU A 110 5.19 4.97 -16.28
N GLY A 111 4.09 4.23 -16.08
CA GLY A 111 3.93 3.38 -14.88
C GLY A 111 3.83 1.89 -15.19
N GLY A 112 4.30 1.06 -14.26
CA GLY A 112 4.24 -0.40 -14.32
C GLY A 112 2.82 -0.95 -14.47
N VAL A 113 2.73 -2.21 -14.92
CA VAL A 113 1.46 -2.94 -14.98
C VAL A 113 1.28 -3.68 -13.67
N VAL A 114 0.19 -3.38 -12.97
CA VAL A 114 -0.18 -4.06 -11.73
C VAL A 114 -1.46 -4.83 -11.97
N THR A 115 -1.48 -6.07 -11.50
CA THR A 115 -2.64 -6.95 -11.56
C THR A 115 -2.88 -7.57 -10.19
N THR A 116 -4.12 -7.56 -9.71
CA THR A 116 -4.53 -8.37 -8.55
C THR A 116 -5.50 -9.44 -8.99
N THR A 117 -5.35 -10.64 -8.44
CA THR A 117 -6.19 -11.79 -8.74
C THR A 117 -6.88 -12.27 -7.47
N PHE A 118 -8.20 -12.34 -7.50
CA PHE A 118 -9.04 -12.93 -6.47
C PHE A 118 -9.68 -14.19 -7.04
N ARG A 119 -9.22 -15.35 -6.58
CA ARG A 119 -9.83 -16.64 -6.92
C ARG A 119 -10.55 -17.18 -5.70
N PHE A 120 -11.82 -17.57 -5.86
CA PHE A 120 -12.62 -18.10 -4.77
C PHE A 120 -12.73 -19.63 -4.84
N LYS A 121 -12.82 -20.24 -3.67
CA LYS A 121 -13.14 -21.65 -3.45
C LYS A 121 -14.59 -21.93 -3.82
N GLU A 122 -14.82 -22.40 -5.04
CA GLU A 122 -16.18 -22.69 -5.52
C GLU A 122 -16.96 -23.63 -4.59
N GLU A 123 -16.31 -24.62 -4.00
CA GLU A 123 -16.96 -25.58 -3.09
C GLU A 123 -17.52 -24.88 -1.84
N LYS A 124 -16.72 -24.00 -1.22
CA LYS A 124 -17.18 -23.20 -0.06
C LYS A 124 -18.27 -22.21 -0.44
N LEU A 125 -18.19 -21.61 -1.63
CA LEU A 125 -19.23 -20.69 -2.09
C LEU A 125 -20.56 -21.43 -2.32
N LYS A 126 -20.52 -22.66 -2.86
CA LYS A 126 -21.71 -23.52 -3.02
C LYS A 126 -22.37 -23.83 -1.68
N GLU A 127 -21.59 -24.14 -0.64
CA GLU A 127 -22.12 -24.38 0.72
C GLU A 127 -22.82 -23.14 1.30
N LEU A 128 -22.34 -21.95 0.96
CA LEU A 128 -22.91 -20.67 1.40
C LEU A 128 -24.07 -20.19 0.51
N GLY A 129 -24.36 -20.87 -0.59
CA GLY A 129 -25.34 -20.43 -1.57
C GLY A 129 -24.95 -19.11 -2.25
N LYS A 130 -23.66 -18.83 -2.37
CA LYS A 130 -23.11 -17.63 -3.03
C LYS A 130 -22.43 -17.97 -4.33
N SER A 131 -22.44 -17.03 -5.26
CA SER A 131 -21.69 -17.08 -6.51
C SER A 131 -20.35 -16.35 -6.40
N VAL A 132 -19.43 -16.63 -7.33
CA VAL A 132 -18.17 -15.87 -7.46
C VAL A 132 -18.44 -14.39 -7.71
N ASP A 133 -19.44 -14.07 -8.54
CA ASP A 133 -19.77 -12.67 -8.84
C ASP A 133 -20.29 -11.90 -7.62
N GLU A 134 -21.11 -12.51 -6.77
CA GLU A 134 -21.55 -11.90 -5.52
C GLU A 134 -20.38 -11.63 -4.55
N MET A 135 -19.33 -12.46 -4.61
CA MET A 135 -18.13 -12.28 -3.81
C MET A 135 -17.12 -11.31 -4.44
N LEU A 136 -17.21 -11.06 -5.75
CA LEU A 136 -16.42 -10.04 -6.42
C LEU A 136 -17.05 -8.65 -6.35
N GLU A 137 -18.37 -8.56 -6.17
CA GLU A 137 -19.09 -7.28 -6.19
C GLU A 137 -18.52 -6.22 -5.22
N PRO A 138 -18.17 -6.54 -3.96
CA PRO A 138 -17.58 -5.54 -3.07
C PRO A 138 -16.21 -5.05 -3.54
N ILE A 139 -15.45 -5.91 -4.22
CA ILE A 139 -14.15 -5.56 -4.81
C ILE A 139 -14.37 -4.66 -6.03
N ARG A 140 -15.29 -5.03 -6.93
CA ARG A 140 -15.68 -4.24 -8.10
C ARG A 140 -16.14 -2.84 -7.71
N GLU A 141 -17.02 -2.73 -6.72
CA GLU A 141 -17.51 -1.43 -6.25
C GLU A 141 -16.38 -0.58 -5.65
N SER A 142 -15.42 -1.21 -4.96
CA SER A 142 -14.26 -0.50 -4.41
C SER A 142 -13.31 0.09 -5.46
N LEU A 143 -13.33 -0.43 -6.69
CA LEU A 143 -12.42 -0.06 -7.79
C LEU A 143 -13.10 0.78 -8.89
N LYS A 144 -14.40 1.00 -8.76
CA LYS A 144 -15.28 1.56 -9.81
C LYS A 144 -14.87 2.93 -10.36
N ASN A 145 -14.20 3.74 -9.55
CA ASN A 145 -13.81 5.11 -9.91
C ASN A 145 -12.35 5.24 -10.33
N ASP A 146 -11.59 4.14 -10.34
CA ASP A 146 -10.13 4.17 -10.44
C ASP A 146 -9.59 3.78 -11.83
N ASP A 147 -10.44 3.76 -12.86
CA ASP A 147 -10.07 3.34 -14.23
C ASP A 147 -9.39 1.94 -14.25
N VAL A 148 -9.82 1.02 -13.37
CA VAL A 148 -9.34 -0.37 -13.29
C VAL A 148 -10.14 -1.27 -14.23
N GLU A 149 -9.45 -2.14 -14.95
CA GLU A 149 -10.06 -3.11 -15.86
C GLU A 149 -10.14 -4.50 -15.20
N GLU A 150 -11.31 -5.13 -15.20
CA GLU A 150 -11.43 -6.57 -14.90
C GLU A 150 -11.21 -7.36 -16.20
N VAL A 151 -9.99 -7.86 -16.40
CA VAL A 151 -9.57 -8.51 -17.65
C VAL A 151 -10.08 -9.95 -17.78
N GLU A 152 -10.28 -10.60 -16.65
CA GLU A 152 -10.91 -11.92 -16.46
C GLU A 152 -11.66 -11.90 -15.13
N GLN A 153 -12.60 -12.81 -14.90
CA GLN A 153 -13.37 -12.84 -13.64
C GLN A 153 -12.44 -12.90 -12.43
N GLY A 154 -12.46 -11.84 -11.62
CA GLY A 154 -11.60 -11.70 -10.44
C GLY A 154 -10.15 -11.27 -10.70
N VAL A 155 -9.78 -10.97 -11.96
CA VAL A 155 -8.46 -10.47 -12.33
C VAL A 155 -8.57 -9.00 -12.71
N PHE A 156 -8.06 -8.13 -11.85
CA PHE A 156 -8.13 -6.67 -12.00
C PHE A 156 -6.77 -6.11 -12.36
N ARG A 157 -6.70 -5.33 -13.43
CA ARG A 157 -5.48 -4.77 -13.99
C ARG A 157 -5.58 -3.26 -14.11
N LYS A 158 -4.46 -2.60 -13.83
CA LYS A 158 -4.26 -1.20 -14.17
C LYS A 158 -2.81 -0.96 -14.58
N THR A 159 -2.63 0.03 -15.43
CA THR A 159 -1.32 0.51 -15.88
C THR A 159 -1.21 1.99 -15.52
N GLY A 160 -0.01 2.41 -15.14
CA GLY A 160 0.26 3.81 -14.81
C GLY A 160 0.68 4.00 -13.37
N ARG A 161 0.98 5.26 -13.02
CA ARG A 161 1.57 5.65 -11.73
C ARG A 161 0.70 5.28 -10.52
N ASP A 162 -0.61 5.20 -10.71
CA ASP A 162 -1.62 4.86 -9.70
C ASP A 162 -2.08 3.40 -9.81
N ALA A 163 -1.34 2.51 -10.48
CA ALA A 163 -1.78 1.15 -10.73
C ALA A 163 -2.00 0.31 -9.46
N MET A 164 -1.39 0.68 -8.33
CA MET A 164 -1.56 -0.01 -7.04
C MET A 164 -2.95 0.12 -6.42
N VAL A 165 -3.79 1.05 -6.89
CA VAL A 165 -5.19 1.13 -6.44
C VAL A 165 -5.96 -0.18 -6.65
N VAL A 166 -5.50 -1.05 -7.57
CA VAL A 166 -6.06 -2.39 -7.78
C VAL A 166 -6.03 -3.25 -6.52
N ILE A 167 -5.09 -3.02 -5.59
CA ILE A 167 -4.98 -3.75 -4.32
C ILE A 167 -5.38 -2.91 -3.11
N ASP A 168 -5.20 -1.58 -3.16
CA ASP A 168 -5.40 -0.71 -2.00
C ASP A 168 -6.85 -0.66 -1.50
N TRP A 169 -7.82 -0.45 -2.40
CA TRP A 169 -9.23 -0.40 -2.03
C TRP A 169 -9.77 -1.78 -1.60
N PRO A 170 -9.48 -2.88 -2.31
CA PRO A 170 -9.83 -4.23 -1.88
C PRO A 170 -9.25 -4.59 -0.51
N LEU A 171 -8.00 -4.19 -0.23
CA LEU A 171 -7.34 -4.42 1.05
C LEU A 171 -8.13 -3.80 2.22
N LEU A 172 -8.64 -2.57 2.06
CA LEU A 172 -9.45 -1.91 3.09
C LEU A 172 -10.75 -2.65 3.38
N TYR A 173 -11.37 -3.23 2.35
CA TYR A 173 -12.55 -4.08 2.50
C TYR A 173 -12.19 -5.37 3.25
N ILE A 174 -11.19 -6.13 2.77
CA ILE A 174 -10.83 -7.43 3.34
C ILE A 174 -10.38 -7.32 4.80
N ARG A 175 -9.69 -6.23 5.20
CA ARG A 175 -9.31 -6.00 6.60
C ARG A 175 -10.50 -5.84 7.56
N LYS A 176 -11.66 -5.44 7.05
CA LYS A 176 -12.93 -5.35 7.80
C LYS A 176 -13.75 -6.65 7.73
N HIS A 177 -13.43 -7.50 6.77
CA HIS A 177 -14.14 -8.75 6.45
C HIS A 177 -13.15 -9.91 6.35
N LEU A 178 -12.41 -10.19 7.43
CA LEU A 178 -11.31 -11.18 7.40
C LEU A 178 -11.77 -12.61 7.08
N ASP A 179 -13.06 -12.90 7.24
CA ASP A 179 -13.69 -14.14 6.79
C ASP A 179 -13.57 -14.35 5.28
N TYR A 180 -13.37 -13.28 4.48
CA TYR A 180 -13.04 -13.40 3.04
C TYR A 180 -11.84 -14.31 2.79
N LEU A 181 -10.84 -14.31 3.67
CA LEU A 181 -9.62 -15.10 3.51
C LEU A 181 -9.93 -16.61 3.51
N GLU A 182 -11.03 -17.03 4.13
CA GLU A 182 -11.45 -18.42 4.12
C GLU A 182 -12.04 -18.88 2.78
N TYR A 183 -12.70 -17.94 2.08
CA TYR A 183 -13.39 -18.18 0.81
C TYR A 183 -12.47 -18.03 -0.40
N LEU A 184 -11.35 -17.34 -0.25
CA LEU A 184 -10.35 -17.23 -1.30
C LEU A 184 -9.54 -18.53 -1.40
N ASP A 185 -9.28 -19.00 -2.61
CA ASP A 185 -8.16 -19.90 -2.93
C ASP A 185 -6.89 -19.07 -3.06
N ASP A 186 -6.92 -18.09 -3.96
CA ASP A 186 -5.78 -17.23 -4.26
C ASP A 186 -6.15 -15.76 -4.07
N TRP A 187 -5.23 -14.99 -3.49
CA TRP A 187 -5.22 -13.53 -3.56
C TRP A 187 -3.80 -13.11 -3.89
N LEU A 188 -3.56 -12.83 -5.17
CA LEU A 188 -2.22 -12.59 -5.70
C LEU A 188 -2.10 -11.15 -6.19
N LEU A 189 -0.98 -10.51 -5.91
CA LEU A 189 -0.59 -9.24 -6.51
C LEU A 189 0.57 -9.52 -7.47
N ASN A 190 0.49 -9.04 -8.70
CA ASN A 190 1.54 -9.10 -9.70
C ASN A 190 1.93 -7.68 -10.09
N VAL A 191 3.18 -7.31 -9.83
CA VAL A 191 3.77 -6.02 -10.24
C VAL A 191 4.86 -6.34 -11.25
N ASP A 192 4.61 -6.06 -12.53
CA ASP A 192 5.58 -6.26 -13.62
C ASP A 192 6.27 -7.66 -13.66
N GLY A 193 5.56 -8.70 -13.22
CA GLY A 193 6.05 -10.09 -13.20
C GLY A 193 6.43 -10.61 -11.81
N ASP A 194 6.59 -9.72 -10.83
CA ASP A 194 6.84 -10.09 -9.44
C ASP A 194 5.51 -10.38 -8.74
N ILE A 195 5.32 -11.66 -8.36
CA ILE A 195 4.07 -12.16 -7.79
C ILE A 195 4.21 -12.30 -6.27
N GLU A 196 3.31 -11.65 -5.53
CA GLU A 196 3.15 -11.77 -4.08
C GLU A 196 1.84 -12.49 -3.73
N ASP A 197 1.86 -13.36 -2.72
CA ASP A 197 0.66 -13.99 -2.15
C ASP A 197 0.11 -13.13 -1.00
N CYS A 198 -0.78 -12.20 -1.35
CA CYS A 198 -1.40 -11.27 -0.41
C CYS A 198 -2.24 -11.98 0.67
N LYS A 199 -2.86 -13.12 0.35
CA LYS A 199 -3.64 -13.90 1.33
C LYS A 199 -2.72 -14.52 2.37
N ALA A 200 -1.64 -15.17 1.97
CA ALA A 200 -0.68 -15.76 2.90
C ALA A 200 -0.06 -14.70 3.81
N GLU A 201 0.35 -13.55 3.26
CA GLU A 201 0.87 -12.41 4.02
C GLU A 201 -0.17 -11.87 5.01
N MET A 202 -1.43 -11.71 4.61
CA MET A 202 -2.50 -11.26 5.50
C MET A 202 -2.72 -12.21 6.68
N ILE A 203 -2.80 -13.52 6.39
CA ILE A 203 -2.97 -14.56 7.42
C ILE A 203 -1.78 -14.56 8.37
N SER A 204 -0.56 -14.45 7.85
CA SER A 204 0.68 -14.38 8.65
C SER A 204 0.67 -13.18 9.58
N TYR A 205 0.35 -11.98 9.06
CA TYR A 205 0.26 -10.75 9.82
C TYR A 205 -0.74 -10.87 10.98
N TYR A 206 -1.99 -11.29 10.70
CA TYR A 206 -3.02 -11.38 11.72
C TYR A 206 -2.73 -12.51 12.71
N ARG A 207 -2.17 -13.65 12.29
CA ARG A 207 -1.77 -14.71 13.22
C ARG A 207 -0.70 -14.24 14.20
N LYS A 208 0.24 -13.42 13.73
CA LYS A 208 1.36 -12.92 14.55
C LYS A 208 0.94 -11.83 15.53
N TRP A 209 0.10 -10.89 15.08
CA TRP A 209 -0.17 -9.66 15.84
C TRP A 209 -1.59 -9.54 16.39
N HIS A 210 -2.55 -10.24 15.80
CA HIS A 210 -3.98 -10.17 16.14
C HIS A 210 -4.68 -11.54 16.00
N PRO A 211 -4.19 -12.62 16.63
CA PRO A 211 -4.70 -13.96 16.41
C PRO A 211 -6.18 -14.10 16.76
N GLU A 212 -6.71 -13.26 17.66
CA GLU A 212 -8.13 -13.22 18.04
C GLU A 212 -9.07 -12.82 16.89
N LYS A 213 -8.55 -12.23 15.82
CA LYS A 213 -9.32 -11.79 14.66
C LYS A 213 -9.42 -12.84 13.56
N LEU A 214 -8.58 -13.86 13.59
CA LEU A 214 -8.71 -15.04 12.74
C LEU A 214 -9.63 -16.02 13.48
N LYS A 215 -10.85 -16.18 12.99
CA LYS A 215 -11.80 -17.15 13.53
C LYS A 215 -11.57 -18.55 12.95
#